data_AF-U6LI66-F1
#
_entry.id   AF-U6LI66-F1
#
_cell.length_a   1.000
_cell.length_b   1.000
_cell.length_c   1.000
_cell.angle_alpha   90.00
_cell.angle_beta   90.00
_cell.angle_gamma   90.00
#
_symmetry.space_group_name_H-M   'P 1'
#
loop_
_entity.id
_entity.type
_entity.pdbx_description
1 polymer ?
#
loop_
_entity_poly.entity_id
_entity_poly.type
_entity_poly.pdbx_seq_one_letter_code
_entity_poly.pdbx_strand_id
1 'polypeptide(L)' 'MREKHRPDMSEEEARELLEECMRILFYRDCAATNEIQFAKVTPEGVTIEEPKTLTANWNFEAFTKKTIDMEMAGCSW' A
#
# COMPACT_ATOMS: atom_id res chain seq x y z
N MET A 1 -11.31 -3.96 -1.53
CA MET A 1 -11.57 -2.70 -0.80
C MET A 1 -13.03 -2.53 -0.40
N ARG A 2 -13.97 -2.51 -1.35
CA ARG A 2 -15.41 -2.47 -1.01
C ARG A 2 -15.89 -3.64 -0.14
N GLU A 3 -15.22 -4.79 -0.23
CA GLU A 3 -15.50 -5.97 0.58
C GLU A 3 -15.09 -5.83 2.05
N LYS A 4 -14.07 -4.99 2.35
CA LYS A 4 -13.57 -4.79 3.71
C LYS A 4 -14.21 -3.59 4.42
N HIS A 5 -14.89 -2.72 3.66
CA HIS A 5 -15.55 -1.53 4.18
C HIS A 5 -16.83 -1.91 4.94
N ARG A 6 -17.01 -1.34 6.14
CA ARG A 6 -18.22 -1.46 6.94
C ARG A 6 -18.68 -0.07 7.44
N PRO A 7 -19.98 0.17 7.59
CA PRO A 7 -20.50 1.45 8.07
C PRO A 7 -20.17 1.73 9.56
N ASP A 8 -19.86 0.69 10.33
CA ASP A 8 -19.61 0.69 11.77
C ASP A 8 -18.12 0.52 12.13
N MET A 9 -17.22 1.11 11.34
CA MET A 9 -15.77 1.04 11.59
C MET A 9 -15.32 2.07 12.64
N SER A 10 -14.34 1.68 13.47
CA SER A 10 -13.63 2.64 14.32
C SER A 10 -12.67 3.52 13.49
N GLU A 11 -12.19 4.62 14.09
CA GLU A 11 -11.21 5.51 13.45
C GLU A 11 -9.94 4.74 13.04
N GLU A 12 -9.47 3.85 13.92
CA GLU A 12 -8.26 3.05 13.68
C GLU A 12 -8.46 2.04 12.55
N GLU A 13 -9.59 1.33 12.53
CA GLU A 13 -9.91 0.37 11.46
C GLU A 13 -10.01 1.06 10.10
N ALA A 14 -10.64 2.25 10.07
CA ALA A 14 -10.76 3.04 8.85
C ALA A 14 -9.38 3.52 8.36
N ARG A 15 -8.51 3.95 9.29
CA ARG A 15 -7.14 4.37 8.99
C ARG A 15 -6.30 3.22 8.44
N GLU A 16 -6.40 2.03 9.03
CA GLU A 16 -5.69 0.84 8.56
C GLU A 16 -6.16 0.41 7.16
N LEU A 17 -7.47 0.43 6.92
CA LEU A 17 -8.02 0.11 5.60
C LEU A 17 -7.53 1.10 4.53
N LEU A 18 -7.50 2.40 4.83
CA LEU A 18 -6.97 3.43 3.93
C LEU A 18 -5.47 3.28 3.69
N GLU A 19 -4.69 2.94 4.72
CA GLU A 19 -3.27 2.65 4.59
C GLU A 19 -3.01 1.45 3.66
N GLU A 20 -3.83 0.40 3.77
CA GLU A 20 -3.80 -0.72 2.83
C GLU A 20 -4.15 -0.27 1.40
N CYS A 21 -5.13 0.63 1.23
CA CYS A 21 -5.50 1.18 -0.08
C CYS A 21 -4.34 1.89 -0.74
N MET A 22 -3.72 2.82 -0.02
CA MET A 22 -2.64 3.63 -0.55
C MET A 22 -1.39 2.79 -0.84
N ARG A 23 -1.13 1.75 -0.05
CA ARG A 23 -0.06 0.78 -0.34
C ARG A 23 -0.30 0.05 -1.66
N ILE A 24 -1.51 -0.45 -1.91
CA ILE A 24 -1.82 -1.12 -3.19
C ILE A 24 -1.73 -0.16 -4.37
N LEU A 25 -2.20 1.08 -4.20
CA LEU A 25 -2.09 2.12 -5.22
C LEU A 25 -0.63 2.38 -5.57
N PHE A 26 0.23 2.54 -4.55
CA PHE A 26 1.66 2.75 -4.73
C PHE A 26 2.35 1.61 -5.50
N TYR A 27 1.91 0.37 -5.32
CA TYR A 27 2.47 -0.77 -6.07
C TYR A 27 1.97 -0.87 -7.52
N ARG A 28 0.81 -0.28 -7.85
CA ARG A 28 0.16 -0.47 -9.16
C ARG A 28 0.24 0.75 -10.08
N ASP A 29 0.26 1.94 -9.52
CA ASP A 29 0.26 3.20 -10.25
C ASP A 29 1.66 3.82 -10.25
N CYS A 30 2.21 4.08 -11.43
CA CYS A 30 3.53 4.69 -11.59
C CYS A 30 3.56 6.18 -11.21
N ALA A 31 2.40 6.83 -11.11
CA ALA A 31 2.30 8.25 -10.71
C ALA A 31 2.16 8.44 -9.19
N ALA A 32 1.94 7.36 -8.43
CA ALA A 32 1.74 7.44 -6.99
C ALA A 32 3.06 7.65 -6.24
N THR A 33 3.06 8.58 -5.28
CA THR A 33 4.17 8.81 -4.36
C THR A 33 4.04 7.94 -3.11
N ASN A 34 5.17 7.68 -2.44
CA ASN A 34 5.21 6.91 -1.19
C ASN A 34 4.83 7.74 0.05
N GLU A 35 4.79 9.06 -0.07
CA GLU A 35 4.35 9.95 1.01
C GLU A 35 2.86 10.28 0.84
N ILE A 36 2.10 10.06 1.91
CA ILE A 36 0.67 10.30 1.96
C ILE A 36 0.31 11.14 3.19
N GLN A 37 -0.70 11.97 3.07
CA GLN A 37 -1.23 12.77 4.16
C GLN A 37 -2.68 12.38 4.43
N PHE A 38 -3.02 12.11 5.68
CA PHE A 38 -4.40 11.83 6.09
C PHE A 38 -5.04 13.08 6.69
N ALA A 39 -6.31 13.28 6.36
CA ALA A 39 -7.14 14.30 6.96
C ALA A 39 -8.41 13.65 7.51
N LYS A 40 -8.77 13.98 8.75
CA LYS A 40 -10.03 13.56 9.36
C LYS A 40 -10.96 14.75 9.56
N VAL A 41 -12.24 14.48 9.39
CA VAL A 41 -13.32 15.45 9.55
C VAL A 41 -14.26 14.91 10.62
N THR A 42 -14.27 15.53 11.79
CA THR A 42 -15.18 15.22 12.89
C THR A 42 -16.08 16.43 13.16
N PRO A 43 -17.16 16.29 13.96
CA PRO A 43 -17.98 17.43 14.36
C PRO A 43 -17.20 18.55 15.07
N GLU A 44 -16.04 18.21 15.63
CA GLU A 44 -15.13 19.11 16.35
C GLU A 44 -14.25 19.93 15.41
N GLY A 45 -14.09 19.49 14.15
CA GLY A 45 -13.34 20.20 13.12
C GLY A 45 -12.61 19.29 12.14
N VAL A 46 -11.71 19.90 11.38
CA VAL A 46 -10.82 19.20 10.44
C VAL A 46 -9.43 19.15 11.04
N THR A 47 -8.85 17.96 11.17
CA THR A 47 -7.44 17.81 11.55
C THR A 47 -6.68 17.10 10.43
N ILE A 48 -5.55 17.68 10.06
CA ILE A 48 -4.67 17.15 9.02
C ILE A 48 -3.42 16.64 9.73
N GLU A 49 -3.09 15.37 9.48
CA GLU A 49 -1.92 14.73 10.06
C GLU A 49 -0.65 15.08 9.27
N GLU A 50 0.51 14.80 9.84
CA GLU A 50 1.78 14.96 9.13
C GLU A 50 1.91 13.93 8.00
N PRO A 51 2.67 14.26 6.93
CA PRO A 51 2.94 13.30 5.86
C PRO A 51 3.59 12.03 6.41
N LYS A 52 2.99 10.87 6.10
CA LYS A 52 3.48 9.55 6.47
C LYS A 52 4.08 8.86 5.26
N THR A 53 5.27 8.32 5.41
CA THR A 53 5.89 7.45 4.39
C THR A 53 5.33 6.04 4.51
N LEU A 54 4.80 5.51 3.41
CA LEU A 54 4.36 4.12 3.30
C LEU A 54 5.54 3.16 3.23
N THR A 55 5.46 2.06 3.97
CA THR A 55 6.48 1.00 3.90
C THR A 55 6.24 0.11 2.68
N ALA A 56 7.15 0.16 1.71
CA ALA A 56 7.14 -0.71 0.54
C ALA A 56 8.30 -1.71 0.61
N ASN A 57 7.98 -3.00 0.48
CA ASN A 57 8.94 -4.09 0.35
C ASN A 57 8.99 -4.56 -1.11
N TRP A 58 10.19 -4.61 -1.69
CA TRP A 58 10.45 -5.08 -3.06
C TRP A 58 11.35 -6.34 -3.09
N ASN A 59 11.55 -6.98 -1.94
CA ASN A 59 12.45 -8.12 -1.76
C ASN A 59 11.83 -9.45 -2.20
N PHE A 60 11.02 -9.44 -3.26
CA PHE A 60 10.46 -10.67 -3.78
C PHE A 60 11.57 -11.53 -4.38
N GLU A 61 11.59 -12.83 -4.05
CA GLU A 61 12.68 -13.75 -4.37
C GLU A 61 12.98 -13.83 -5.87
N ALA A 62 11.95 -13.70 -6.72
CA ALA A 62 12.12 -13.68 -8.17
C ALA A 62 12.81 -12.41 -8.71
N PHE A 63 12.82 -11.31 -7.94
CA PHE A 63 13.49 -10.06 -8.32
C PHE A 63 14.89 -9.92 -7.69
N THR A 64 15.18 -10.68 -6.63
CA THR A 64 16.46 -10.61 -5.92
C THR A 64 17.44 -11.72 -6.32
N LYS A 65 16.93 -12.87 -6.78
CA LYS A 65 17.78 -13.95 -7.28
C LYS A 65 18.42 -13.59 -8.61
N LYS A 66 19.70 -13.96 -8.77
CA LYS A 66 20.35 -13.91 -10.07
C LYS A 66 19.73 -14.97 -10.96
N THR A 67 19.54 -14.65 -12.23
CA THR A 67 18.97 -15.57 -13.23
C THR A 67 19.74 -16.90 -13.32
N ILE A 68 21.04 -16.89 -13.01
CA ILE A 68 21.88 -18.10 -13.02
C ILE A 68 21.58 -19.08 -11.88
N ASP A 69 21.00 -18.59 -10.78
CA ASP A 69 20.66 -19.37 -9.58
C ASP A 69 19.19 -19.81 -9.60
N MET A 70 18.43 -19.43 -10.63
CA MET A 70 17.06 -19.88 -10.84
C MET A 70 17.07 -21.25 -11.52
N GLU A 71 16.21 -22.15 -11.05
CA GLU A 71 15.95 -23.41 -11.73
C GLU A 71 15.51 -23.11 -13.18
N MET A 72 16.02 -23.86 -14.16
CA MET A 72 15.91 -23.56 -15.59
C MET A 72 14.44 -23.34 -16.00
N ALA A 73 13.97 -22.09 -15.96
CA ALA A 73 12.64 -21.72 -16.38
C ALA A 73 12.63 -21.61 -17.91
N GLY A 74 12.51 -22.75 -18.58
CA GLY A 74 11.76 -22.88 -19.84
C GLY A 74 12.04 -21.93 -21.00
N CYS A 75 13.19 -21.27 -21.09
CA CYS A 75 13.66 -20.67 -22.33
C CYS A 75 14.48 -21.70 -23.14
N SER A 76 13.90 -22.89 -23.33
CA SER A 76 14.17 -23.66 -24.55
C SER A 76 13.05 -23.30 -25.50
N TRP A 77 13.42 -22.75 -26.66
CA TRP A 77 12.62 -22.95 -27.86
C TRP A 77 12.55 -24.45 -28.17
#